data_AF-A0A2R8M7H8-F1
#
_entry.id   AF-A0A2R8M7H8-F1
#
_cell.length_a   1.000
_cell.length_b   1.000
_cell.length_c   1.000
_cell.angle_alpha   90.00
_cell.angle_beta   90.00
_cell.angle_gamma   90.00
#
_symmetry.space_group_name_H-M   'P 1'
#
loop_
_entity.id
_entity.type
_entity.pdbx_description
1 polymer ?
#
loop_
_entity_poly.entity_id
_entity_poly.type
_entity_poly.pdbx_seq_one_letter_code
_entity_poly.pdbx_strand_id
1 'polypeptide(L)'
;MVEAISWAAWQPSWLSRNKLKYLAFLRKRMNTNLFRGPYHFRAPSHIFWRTVRGMLPHKTKQGQAALDRLKVFDGIPPPHDKKKRVVVPVALKVVCLKPIRKFAYLGRLAHEVGDSHPGGEEEGESQDPLPEEEKAKAKLEMNR
;
A
#
# COMPACT_ATOMS: atom_id res chain seq x y z
N MET A 1 11.17 -19.24 -31.01
CA MET A 1 10.00 -18.32 -31.10
C MET A 1 8.76 -18.80 -30.32
N VAL A 2 8.77 -20.01 -29.74
CA VAL A 2 7.63 -20.58 -28.98
C VAL A 2 7.65 -20.26 -27.47
N GLU A 3 8.80 -19.83 -26.92
CA GLU A 3 8.94 -19.59 -25.48
C GLU A 3 8.40 -18.21 -25.01
N ALA A 4 8.19 -17.26 -25.93
CA ALA A 4 7.73 -15.91 -25.58
C ALA A 4 6.22 -15.83 -25.26
N ILE A 5 5.41 -16.80 -25.72
CA ILE A 5 3.96 -16.79 -25.52
C ILE A 5 3.57 -17.37 -24.15
N SER A 6 4.44 -18.18 -23.53
CA SER A 6 4.15 -18.83 -22.23
C SER A 6 4.21 -17.86 -21.03
N TRP A 7 5.05 -16.81 -21.10
CA TRP A 7 5.27 -15.91 -19.96
C TRP A 7 4.11 -14.92 -19.70
N ALA A 8 3.33 -14.59 -20.72
CA ALA A 8 2.21 -13.65 -20.58
C ALA A 8 0.98 -14.26 -19.86
N ALA A 9 0.90 -15.58 -19.74
CA ALA A 9 -0.23 -16.31 -19.15
C ALA A 9 -0.13 -16.55 -17.64
N TRP A 10 0.99 -16.19 -16.99
CA TRP A 10 1.22 -16.43 -15.56
C TRP A 10 0.94 -15.19 -14.68
N GLN A 11 0.01 -14.34 -15.10
CA GLN A 11 -0.57 -13.33 -14.22
C GLN A 11 -1.85 -13.90 -13.63
N PRO A 12 -1.93 -14.12 -12.30
CA PRO A 12 -3.10 -14.75 -11.74
C PRO A 12 -4.35 -13.88 -11.93
N SER A 13 -5.44 -14.48 -12.42
CA SER A 13 -6.65 -13.79 -12.91
C SER A 13 -7.33 -12.83 -11.92
N TRP A 14 -7.01 -12.92 -10.63
CA TRP A 14 -7.54 -12.02 -9.59
C TRP A 14 -6.83 -10.66 -9.54
N LEU A 15 -5.55 -10.61 -9.89
CA LEU A 15 -4.80 -9.37 -9.99
C LEU A 15 -5.33 -8.53 -11.16
N SER A 16 -5.77 -9.20 -12.22
CA SER A 16 -6.27 -8.60 -13.45
C SER A 16 -7.41 -7.60 -13.21
N ARG A 17 -8.35 -7.86 -12.29
CA ARG A 17 -9.50 -6.95 -12.07
C ARG A 17 -9.10 -5.60 -11.47
N ASN A 18 -8.29 -5.60 -10.42
CA ASN A 18 -7.84 -4.35 -9.78
C ASN A 18 -6.82 -3.61 -10.64
N LYS A 19 -5.96 -4.36 -11.34
CA LYS A 19 -5.03 -3.82 -12.33
C LYS A 19 -5.76 -3.11 -13.47
N LEU A 20 -6.79 -3.73 -14.06
CA LEU A 20 -7.60 -3.12 -15.12
C LEU A 20 -8.28 -1.82 -14.67
N LYS A 21 -8.79 -1.78 -13.43
CA LYS A 21 -9.34 -0.53 -12.85
C LYS A 21 -8.28 0.57 -12.77
N TYR A 22 -7.08 0.22 -12.31
CA TYR A 22 -5.99 1.18 -12.20
C TYR A 22 -5.49 1.63 -13.59
N LEU A 23 -5.36 0.72 -14.55
CA LEU A 23 -5.02 1.07 -15.94
C LEU A 23 -6.08 1.97 -16.60
N ALA A 24 -7.37 1.73 -16.34
CA ALA A 24 -8.43 2.63 -16.78
C ALA A 24 -8.33 4.02 -16.13
N PHE A 25 -7.88 4.09 -14.88
CA PHE A 25 -7.59 5.35 -14.21
C PHE A 25 -6.40 6.09 -14.85
N LEU A 26 -5.32 5.40 -15.20
CA LEU A 26 -4.15 5.99 -15.88
C LEU A 26 -4.45 6.54 -17.27
N ARG A 27 -5.43 5.93 -17.97
CA ARG A 27 -5.89 6.43 -19.27
C ARG A 27 -6.56 7.81 -19.16
N LYS A 28 -7.02 8.23 -17.98
CA LYS A 28 -7.63 9.55 -17.76
C LYS A 28 -6.53 10.61 -17.79
N ARG A 29 -6.43 11.33 -18.91
CA ARG A 29 -5.54 12.47 -19.10
C ARG A 29 -6.29 13.62 -19.76
N MET A 30 -5.83 14.85 -19.53
CA MET A 30 -6.32 16.00 -20.26
C MET A 30 -5.79 15.91 -21.70
N ASN A 31 -6.66 16.11 -22.71
CA ASN A 31 -6.28 15.97 -24.12
C ASN A 31 -5.41 17.15 -24.62
N THR A 32 -5.67 18.35 -24.12
CA THR A 32 -4.99 19.59 -24.55
C THR A 32 -3.60 19.75 -23.95
N ASN A 33 -3.49 19.73 -22.62
CA ASN A 33 -2.21 19.81 -21.92
C ASN A 33 -2.13 18.78 -20.80
N LEU A 34 -1.25 17.80 -20.98
CA LEU A 34 -1.08 16.68 -20.05
C LEU A 34 -0.64 17.15 -18.65
N PHE A 35 0.17 18.21 -18.56
CA PHE A 35 0.73 18.70 -17.28
C PHE A 35 -0.32 19.28 -16.34
N ARG A 36 -1.43 19.83 -16.88
CA ARG A 36 -2.52 20.39 -16.06
C ARG A 36 -3.58 19.34 -15.67
N GLY A 37 -3.45 18.13 -16.20
CA GLY A 37 -4.41 17.05 -16.02
C GLY A 37 -4.34 16.38 -14.64
N PRO A 38 -5.07 15.26 -14.49
CA PRO A 38 -4.98 14.44 -13.30
C PRO A 38 -3.56 13.88 -13.11
N TYR A 39 -2.95 14.14 -11.96
CA TYR A 39 -1.65 13.56 -11.59
C TYR A 39 -1.80 12.10 -11.17
N HIS A 40 -0.96 11.22 -11.70
CA HIS A 40 -1.00 9.77 -11.46
C HIS A 40 0.19 9.31 -10.60
N PHE A 41 0.07 9.41 -9.29
CA PHE A 41 1.07 8.89 -8.35
C PHE A 41 1.10 7.36 -8.34
N ARG A 42 2.31 6.78 -8.37
CA ARG A 42 2.50 5.32 -8.43
C ARG A 42 2.82 4.69 -7.07
N ALA A 43 3.44 5.45 -6.18
CA ALA A 43 3.76 5.03 -4.82
C ALA A 43 2.52 4.59 -4.02
N PRO A 44 2.59 3.48 -3.26
CA PRO A 44 1.46 2.96 -2.48
C PRO A 44 0.92 4.00 -1.47
N SER A 45 1.80 4.73 -0.79
CA SER A 45 1.50 5.82 0.13
C SER A 45 0.62 6.90 -0.51
N HIS A 46 1.00 7.35 -1.71
CA HIS A 46 0.27 8.39 -2.43
C HIS A 46 -1.06 7.89 -3.02
N ILE A 47 -1.15 6.60 -3.38
CA ILE A 47 -2.43 5.99 -3.76
C ILE A 47 -3.41 6.01 -2.57
N PHE A 48 -2.91 5.67 -1.38
CA PHE A 48 -3.70 5.75 -0.14
C PHE A 48 -4.11 7.19 0.19
N TRP A 49 -3.16 8.12 0.18
CA TRP A 49 -3.42 9.55 0.42
C TRP A 49 -4.48 10.12 -0.55
N ARG A 50 -4.41 9.75 -1.83
CA ARG A 50 -5.40 10.17 -2.83
C ARG A 50 -6.80 9.65 -2.49
N THR A 51 -6.89 8.39 -2.04
CA THR A 51 -8.16 7.77 -1.66
C THR A 51 -8.78 8.51 -0.47
N VAL A 52 -7.97 8.82 0.55
CA VAL A 52 -8.43 9.62 1.70
C VAL A 52 -8.84 11.03 1.26
N ARG A 53 -8.04 11.69 0.43
CA ARG A 53 -8.39 13.00 -0.15
C ARG A 53 -9.71 12.99 -0.92
N GLY A 54 -10.08 11.87 -1.54
CA GLY A 54 -11.36 11.70 -2.23
C GLY A 54 -12.56 11.60 -1.28
N MET A 55 -12.34 11.21 -0.03
CA MET A 55 -13.38 11.12 1.01
C MET A 55 -13.59 12.43 1.77
N LEU A 56 -12.68 13.40 1.64
CA LEU A 56 -12.73 14.68 2.36
C LEU A 56 -13.06 15.87 1.44
N PRO A 57 -13.71 16.93 1.96
CA PRO A 57 -13.93 18.19 1.25
C PRO A 57 -12.63 19.02 1.16
N HIS A 58 -11.60 18.50 0.50
CA HIS A 58 -10.24 19.05 0.47
C HIS A 58 -10.07 20.42 -0.23
N LYS A 59 -11.15 20.95 -0.83
CA LYS A 59 -11.13 22.31 -1.40
C LYS A 59 -11.39 23.38 -0.34
N THR A 60 -11.96 23.01 0.81
CA THR A 60 -12.18 23.94 1.92
C THR A 60 -10.92 24.04 2.78
N LYS A 61 -10.74 25.16 3.48
CA LYS A 61 -9.61 25.37 4.41
C LYS A 61 -9.55 24.29 5.49
N GLN A 62 -10.71 23.88 6.00
CA GLN A 62 -10.81 22.80 7.00
C GLN A 62 -10.39 21.45 6.42
N GLY A 63 -10.80 21.13 5.19
CA GLY A 63 -10.39 19.90 4.51
C GLY A 63 -8.89 19.86 4.23
N GLN A 64 -8.29 21.01 3.89
CA GLN A 64 -6.84 21.14 3.74
C GLN A 64 -6.11 20.90 5.07
N ALA A 65 -6.54 21.56 6.15
CA ALA A 65 -5.97 21.36 7.48
C ALA A 65 -6.07 19.90 7.98
N ALA A 66 -7.11 19.17 7.59
CA ALA A 66 -7.24 17.75 7.89
C ALA A 66 -6.22 16.89 7.11
N LEU A 67 -5.96 17.21 5.84
CA LEU A 67 -4.94 16.53 5.04
C LEU A 67 -3.53 16.85 5.52
N ASP A 68 -3.26 18.07 5.98
CA ASP A 68 -1.94 18.47 6.49
C ASP A 68 -1.55 17.72 7.77
N ARG A 69 -2.55 17.29 8.56
CA ARG A 69 -2.33 16.44 9.75
C ARG A 69 -2.00 15.00 9.39
N LEU A 70 -2.42 14.54 8.22
CA LEU A 70 -2.21 13.16 7.78
C LEU A 70 -0.84 13.03 7.12
N LYS A 71 0.03 12.20 7.71
CA LYS A 71 1.31 11.80 7.11
C LYS A 71 1.27 10.31 6.77
N VAL A 72 1.61 9.99 5.53
CA VAL A 72 1.60 8.62 4.99
C VAL A 72 3.00 8.32 4.48
N PHE A 73 3.50 7.13 4.79
CA PHE A 73 4.84 6.67 4.42
C PHE A 73 4.74 5.29 3.78
N ASP A 74 5.69 4.99 2.90
CA ASP A 74 5.95 3.64 2.42
C ASP A 74 7.01 3.02 3.34
N GLY A 75 6.68 1.90 3.99
CA GLY A 75 7.51 1.32 5.05
C GLY A 75 7.44 2.09 6.38
N ILE A 76 8.41 1.83 7.26
CA ILE A 76 8.47 2.39 8.61
C ILE A 76 9.74 3.24 8.75
N PRO A 77 9.63 4.57 8.69
CA PRO A 77 10.80 5.42 8.83
C PRO A 77 11.30 5.48 10.29
N PRO A 78 12.59 5.77 10.52
CA PRO A 78 13.23 5.72 11.85
C PRO A 78 12.54 6.48 13.00
N PRO A 79 11.83 7.61 12.79
CA PRO A 79 11.09 8.27 13.88
C PRO A 79 9.86 7.51 14.39
N HIS A 80 9.38 6.52 13.62
CA HIS A 80 8.14 5.79 13.86
C HIS A 80 8.35 4.33 14.23
N ASP A 81 9.55 3.80 14.04
CA ASP A 81 9.92 2.41 14.33
C ASP A 81 9.76 2.05 15.83
N LYS A 82 10.28 2.90 16.71
CA LYS A 82 10.27 2.67 18.17
C LYS A 82 8.93 2.93 18.86
N LYS A 83 7.89 3.34 18.11
CA LYS A 83 6.57 3.70 18.67
C LYS A 83 5.61 2.53 18.50
N LYS A 84 4.80 2.26 19.53
CA LYS A 84 3.77 1.23 19.47
C LYS A 84 2.75 1.58 18.37
N ARG A 85 2.61 0.68 17.40
CA ARG A 85 1.68 0.82 16.27
C ARG A 85 0.27 0.43 16.70
N VAL A 86 -0.71 1.17 16.20
CA VAL A 86 -2.13 0.88 16.41
C VAL A 86 -2.73 0.29 15.15
N VAL A 87 -3.67 -0.64 15.33
CA VAL A 87 -4.38 -1.32 14.26
C VAL A 87 -5.85 -0.96 14.34
N VAL A 88 -6.50 -0.74 13.18
CA VAL A 88 -7.93 -0.48 13.10
C VAL A 88 -8.66 -1.80 12.84
N PRO A 89 -9.31 -2.41 13.85
CA PRO A 89 -9.85 -3.77 13.75
C PRO A 89 -10.99 -3.88 12.72
N VAL A 90 -11.80 -2.83 12.59
CA VAL A 90 -12.95 -2.78 11.66
C VAL A 90 -12.56 -2.73 10.19
N ALA A 91 -11.29 -2.47 9.87
CA ALA A 91 -10.78 -2.40 8.50
C ALA A 91 -9.86 -3.57 8.15
N LEU A 92 -9.70 -4.55 9.06
CA LEU A 92 -8.82 -5.68 8.86
C LEU A 92 -9.38 -6.65 7.83
N LYS A 93 -8.52 -7.12 6.92
CA LYS A 93 -8.85 -8.15 5.92
C LYS A 93 -9.55 -9.37 6.52
N VAL A 94 -9.00 -9.88 7.63
CA VAL A 94 -9.50 -11.10 8.30
C VAL A 94 -10.93 -10.93 8.80
N VAL A 95 -11.30 -9.71 9.18
CA VAL A 95 -12.63 -9.37 9.69
C VAL A 95 -13.57 -9.04 8.53
N CYS A 96 -13.13 -8.23 7.56
CA CYS A 96 -13.99 -7.71 6.50
C CYS A 96 -14.22 -8.67 5.33
N LEU A 97 -13.28 -9.58 5.04
CA LEU A 97 -13.36 -10.48 3.87
C LEU A 97 -13.50 -11.94 4.29
N LYS A 98 -14.35 -12.68 3.57
CA LYS A 98 -14.41 -14.15 3.66
C LYS A 98 -13.08 -14.76 3.18
N PRO A 99 -12.54 -15.82 3.85
CA PRO A 99 -11.24 -16.40 3.51
C PRO A 99 -11.09 -16.88 2.07
N ILE A 100 -12.19 -17.34 1.45
CA ILE A 100 -12.20 -17.87 0.07
C ILE A 100 -12.04 -16.75 -0.98
N ARG A 101 -12.27 -15.47 -0.61
CA ARG A 101 -12.22 -14.36 -1.56
C ARG A 101 -10.79 -13.92 -1.82
N LYS A 102 -10.41 -13.90 -3.09
CA LYS A 102 -9.12 -13.43 -3.56
C LYS A 102 -8.99 -11.91 -3.34
N PHE A 103 -7.79 -11.46 -2.96
CA PHE A 103 -7.47 -10.05 -2.72
C PHE A 103 -6.19 -9.67 -3.47
N ALA A 104 -5.85 -8.38 -3.49
CA ALA A 104 -4.65 -7.87 -4.12
C ALA A 104 -3.85 -7.04 -3.12
N TYR A 105 -2.52 -7.19 -3.17
CA TYR A 105 -1.60 -6.36 -2.40
C TYR A 105 -1.36 -5.04 -3.12
N LEU A 106 -1.41 -3.93 -2.38
CA LEU A 106 -1.23 -2.60 -2.95
C LEU A 106 0.22 -2.39 -3.44
N GLY A 107 1.22 -2.86 -2.69
CA GLY A 107 2.63 -2.79 -3.09
C GLY A 107 2.89 -3.50 -4.42
N ARG A 108 2.41 -4.74 -4.56
CA ARG A 108 2.52 -5.48 -5.83
C ARG A 108 1.81 -4.78 -6.99
N LEU A 109 0.63 -4.20 -6.75
CA LEU A 109 -0.10 -3.44 -7.76
C LEU A 109 0.67 -2.20 -8.20
N ALA A 110 1.26 -1.45 -7.25
CA ALA A 110 2.06 -0.25 -7.50
C ALA A 110 3.31 -0.56 -8.34
N HIS A 111 4.04 -1.61 -7.97
CA HIS A 111 5.22 -2.07 -8.69
C HIS A 111 4.92 -2.42 -10.16
N GLU A 112 3.87 -3.23 -10.41
CA GLU A 112 3.48 -3.58 -11.78
C GLU A 112 3.01 -2.39 -12.63
N VAL A 113 2.61 -1.32 -11.97
CA VAL A 113 2.11 -0.09 -12.56
C VAL A 113 3.24 0.92 -12.83
N GLY A 114 4.49 0.62 -12.42
CA GLY A 114 5.67 1.41 -12.72
C GLY A 114 6.18 2.25 -11.54
N ASP A 115 5.82 1.91 -10.31
CA ASP A 115 6.58 2.42 -9.16
C ASP A 115 7.99 1.80 -9.17
N SER A 116 9.00 2.65 -9.17
CA SER A 116 10.41 2.25 -9.38
C SER A 116 11.15 1.95 -8.09
N HIS A 117 10.51 2.12 -6.93
CA HIS A 117 11.02 1.59 -5.68
C HIS A 117 10.70 0.09 -5.68
N PRO A 118 11.66 -0.80 -5.98
CA PRO A 118 11.49 -2.21 -5.63
C PRO A 118 11.22 -2.21 -4.12
N GLY A 119 10.37 -3.13 -3.65
CA GLY A 119 9.83 -3.10 -2.30
C GLY A 119 10.80 -2.53 -1.26
N GLY A 120 10.35 -1.59 -0.45
CA GLY A 120 10.99 -1.26 0.84
C GLY A 120 10.91 -2.43 1.83
N GLU A 121 10.96 -3.64 1.29
CA GLU A 121 10.95 -4.99 1.81
C GLU A 121 12.16 -5.56 1.03
N GLU A 122 13.41 -5.30 1.43
CA GLU A 122 14.20 -6.31 2.18
C GLU A 122 15.28 -5.72 3.12
N GLU A 123 15.56 -4.40 3.14
CA GLU A 123 16.64 -3.86 4.00
C GLU A 123 16.18 -3.36 5.38
N GLY A 124 14.87 -3.36 5.65
CA GLY A 124 14.31 -2.97 6.96
C GLY A 124 13.54 -4.07 7.68
N GLU A 125 13.42 -5.25 7.07
CA GLU A 125 12.89 -6.46 7.72
C GLU A 125 14.04 -7.45 7.86
N SER A 126 15.10 -7.04 8.57
CA SER A 126 15.75 -8.01 9.42
C SER A 126 14.64 -8.62 10.27
N GLN A 127 14.48 -9.93 10.17
CA GLN A 127 13.80 -10.72 11.19
C GLN A 127 14.63 -10.65 12.47
N ASP A 128 14.85 -9.45 13.00
CA ASP A 128 15.15 -9.28 14.39
C ASP A 128 13.79 -9.55 15.06
N PRO A 129 13.63 -10.68 15.77
CA PRO A 129 12.42 -10.88 16.57
C PRO A 129 12.23 -9.60 17.37
N LEU A 130 11.03 -9.01 17.31
CA LEU A 130 10.75 -7.76 18.01
C LEU A 130 11.36 -7.86 19.42
N PRO A 131 12.02 -6.82 19.95
CA PRO A 131 12.50 -6.86 21.34
C PRO A 131 11.39 -7.23 22.33
N GLU A 132 10.12 -7.07 21.94
CA GLU A 132 8.97 -7.57 22.69
C GLU A 132 8.78 -9.10 22.66
N GLU A 133 9.12 -9.79 21.58
CA GLU A 133 9.12 -11.25 21.48
C GLU A 133 10.25 -11.88 22.31
N GLU A 134 11.44 -11.29 22.30
CA GLU A 134 12.52 -11.68 23.22
C GLU A 134 12.17 -11.37 24.67
N LYS A 135 11.60 -10.19 24.95
CA LYS A 135 11.08 -9.87 26.30
C LYS A 135 9.96 -10.80 26.73
N ALA A 136 9.09 -11.25 25.81
CA ALA A 136 8.00 -12.18 26.10
C ALA A 136 8.53 -13.60 26.37
N LYS A 137 9.52 -14.06 25.59
CA LYS A 137 10.22 -15.33 25.84
C LYS A 137 10.98 -15.30 27.16
N ALA A 138 11.73 -14.22 27.45
CA ALA A 138 12.44 -14.02 28.71
C ALA A 138 11.47 -13.96 29.91
N LYS A 139 10.30 -13.33 29.77
CA LYS A 139 9.25 -13.33 30.80
C LYS A 139 8.67 -14.72 31.05
N LEU A 140 8.60 -15.55 30.01
CA LEU A 140 8.06 -16.90 30.06
C LEU A 140 9.07 -17.90 30.63
N GLU A 141 10.37 -17.71 30.36
CA GLU A 141 11.47 -18.43 31.02
C GLU A 141 11.62 -18.05 32.49
N MET A 142 11.42 -16.78 32.85
CA MET A 142 11.47 -16.32 34.25
C MET A 142 10.26 -16.76 35.09
N ASN A 143 9.19 -17.27 34.45
CA ASN A 143 7.97 -17.81 35.08
C ASN A 143 7.93 -19.35 35.09
N ARG A 144 9.05 -20.01 34.75
CA ARG A 144 9.20 -21.47 34.74
C ARG A 144 10.08 -21.90 35.92
#